data_AF-A0A1N6F0Y2-F1
#
_entry.id   AF-A0A1N6F0Y2-F1
#
_cell.length_a   1.000
_cell.length_b   1.000
_cell.length_c   1.000
_cell.angle_alpha   90.00
_cell.angle_beta   90.00
_cell.angle_gamma   90.00
#
_symmetry.space_group_name_H-M   'P 1'
#
loop_
_entity.id
_entity.type
_entity.pdbx_description
1 polymer ?
#
loop_
_entity_poly.entity_id
_entity_poly.type
_entity_poly.pdbx_seq_one_letter_code
_entity_poly.pdbx_strand_id
1 'polypeptide(L)'
;MIEFKYDTQLLIEGENLSEDTINQNITQNFEGDCLLVVGDSDLIKLHFHTNKPWEIVEYCSSLGEVFDIVIEDMSRQERGLQG
;
A
#
# COMPACT_ATOMS: atom_id res chain seq x y z
N MET A 1 20.05 2.45 -6.08
CA MET A 1 19.33 3.69 -5.75
C MET A 1 17.87 3.29 -5.69
N ILE A 2 17.19 3.56 -4.58
CA ILE A 2 15.76 3.26 -4.42
C ILE A 2 14.98 4.13 -5.42
N GLU A 3 14.22 3.51 -6.31
CA GLU A 3 13.38 4.21 -7.31
C GLU A 3 12.07 4.71 -6.67
N PHE A 4 11.43 3.87 -5.84
CA PHE A 4 10.22 4.20 -5.10
C PHE A 4 10.52 4.32 -3.61
N LYS A 5 10.46 5.54 -3.09
CA LYS A 5 11.08 5.92 -1.82
C LYS A 5 10.31 5.45 -0.58
N TYR A 6 8.99 5.39 -0.67
CA TYR A 6 8.14 5.10 0.49
C TYR A 6 7.60 3.69 0.44
N ASP A 7 7.82 2.95 1.51
CA ASP A 7 7.05 1.73 1.77
C ASP A 7 5.71 2.13 2.40
N THR A 8 4.61 1.73 1.75
CA THR A 8 3.24 2.01 2.18
C THR A 8 2.58 0.69 2.56
N GLN A 9 2.29 0.53 3.84
CA GLN A 9 1.59 -0.62 4.38
C GLN A 9 0.31 -0.16 5.08
N LEU A 10 -0.78 -0.89 4.88
CA LEU A 10 -2.06 -0.60 5.54
C LEU A 10 -2.95 -1.84 5.59
N LEU A 11 -3.97 -1.77 6.44
CA LEU A 11 -5.09 -2.70 6.48
C LEU A 11 -6.36 -2.03 5.94
N ILE A 12 -7.18 -2.82 5.26
CA ILE A 12 -8.50 -2.44 4.73
C ILE A 12 -9.51 -3.42 5.28
N GLU A 13 -10.44 -2.96 6.14
CA GLU A 13 -11.61 -3.74 6.57
C GLU A 13 -12.83 -3.30 5.78
N GLY A 14 -13.61 -4.26 5.28
CA GLY A 14 -14.74 -3.98 4.41
C GLY A 14 -15.60 -5.21 4.11
N GLU A 15 -16.41 -5.14 3.06
CA GLU A 15 -17.22 -6.27 2.59
C GLU A 15 -16.96 -6.53 1.10
N ASN A 16 -16.90 -7.79 0.71
CA ASN A 16 -16.68 -8.22 -0.68
C ASN A 16 -15.36 -7.71 -1.29
N LEU A 17 -14.32 -7.62 -0.46
CA LEU A 17 -12.98 -7.31 -0.93
C LEU A 17 -12.43 -8.44 -1.82
N SER A 18 -11.54 -8.08 -2.75
CA SER A 18 -10.97 -9.00 -3.73
C SER A 18 -9.51 -8.66 -3.95
N GLU A 19 -8.62 -9.56 -3.54
CA GLU A 19 -7.17 -9.44 -3.73
C GLU A 19 -6.83 -9.19 -5.20
N ASP A 20 -7.41 -9.99 -6.10
CA ASP A 20 -7.15 -9.92 -7.54
C ASP A 20 -7.57 -8.56 -8.12
N THR A 21 -8.72 -8.03 -7.70
CA THR A 21 -9.24 -6.75 -8.19
C THR A 21 -8.37 -5.58 -7.72
N ILE A 22 -7.97 -5.60 -6.44
CA ILE A 22 -7.10 -4.56 -5.86
C ILE A 22 -5.71 -4.63 -6.49
N ASN A 23 -5.15 -5.83 -6.64
CA ASN A 23 -3.84 -6.05 -7.26
C ASN A 23 -3.81 -5.51 -8.70
N GLN A 24 -4.83 -5.84 -9.50
CA GLN A 24 -4.96 -5.35 -10.87
C GLN A 24 -5.09 -3.84 -10.94
N ASN A 25 -5.93 -3.24 -10.09
CA ASN A 25 -6.12 -1.79 -10.07
C ASN A 25 -4.82 -1.05 -9.72
N ILE A 26 -4.12 -1.50 -8.67
CA ILE A 26 -2.86 -0.86 -8.25
C ILE A 26 -1.82 -0.95 -9.37
N THR A 27 -1.63 -2.14 -9.93
CA THR A 27 -0.63 -2.37 -10.99
C THR A 27 -0.91 -1.56 -12.27
N GLN A 28 -2.18 -1.24 -12.56
CA GLN A 28 -2.56 -0.49 -13.77
C GLN A 28 -2.54 1.02 -13.58
N ASN A 29 -2.83 1.52 -12.38
CA ASN A 29 -3.13 2.94 -12.16
C ASN A 29 -2.07 3.68 -11.35
N PHE A 30 -1.15 2.97 -10.68
CA PHE A 30 -0.18 3.59 -9.78
C PHE A 30 1.25 3.19 -10.13
N GLU A 31 2.15 4.15 -10.04
CA GLU A 31 3.58 3.92 -10.23
C GLU A 31 4.21 3.42 -8.93
N GLY A 32 4.84 2.25 -8.99
CA GLY A 32 5.49 1.63 -7.85
C GLY A 32 6.01 0.23 -8.13
N ASP A 33 6.53 -0.40 -7.09
CA ASP A 33 6.98 -1.79 -7.12
C ASP A 33 6.64 -2.54 -5.82
N CYS A 34 7.01 -3.83 -5.78
CA CYS A 34 6.85 -4.69 -4.61
C CYS A 34 5.41 -4.77 -4.04
N LEU A 35 4.41 -4.79 -4.92
CA LEU A 35 3.01 -4.95 -4.51
C LEU A 35 2.75 -6.32 -3.86
N LEU A 36 2.22 -6.30 -2.63
CA LEU A 36 1.59 -7.43 -1.95
C LEU A 36 0.17 -7.05 -1.57
N VAL A 37 -0.79 -7.88 -1.92
CA VAL A 37 -2.19 -7.78 -1.48
C VAL A 37 -2.58 -9.17 -1.00
N VAL A 38 -2.90 -9.31 0.29
CA VAL A 38 -3.22 -10.60 0.92
C VAL A 38 -4.33 -10.43 1.95
N GLY A 39 -5.21 -11.40 2.09
CA GLY A 39 -6.36 -11.34 2.99
C GLY A 39 -7.53 -12.19 2.53
N ASP A 40 -8.74 -11.71 2.80
CA ASP A 40 -9.99 -12.32 2.37
C ASP A 40 -11.03 -11.23 2.01
N SER A 41 -12.31 -11.60 1.97
CA SER A 41 -13.40 -10.69 1.59
C SER A 41 -13.68 -9.59 2.61
N ASP A 42 -13.17 -9.74 3.84
CA ASP A 42 -13.54 -8.90 4.97
C ASP A 42 -12.34 -8.07 5.46
N LEU A 43 -11.11 -8.59 5.29
CA LEU A 43 -9.89 -7.90 5.67
C LEU A 43 -8.76 -8.14 4.67
N ILE A 44 -8.13 -7.05 4.18
CA ILE A 44 -6.95 -7.10 3.32
C ILE A 44 -5.79 -6.33 3.94
N LYS A 45 -4.60 -6.92 3.84
CA LYS A 45 -3.32 -6.25 4.06
C LYS A 45 -2.67 -5.91 2.72
N LEU A 46 -2.21 -4.67 2.62
CA LEU A 46 -1.51 -4.14 1.46
C LEU A 46 -0.09 -3.73 1.85
N HIS A 47 0.87 -4.01 0.95
CA HIS A 47 2.24 -3.47 0.97
C HIS A 47 2.54 -2.99 -0.45
N PHE A 48 3.03 -1.76 -0.60
CA PHE A 48 3.42 -1.23 -1.90
C PHE A 48 4.47 -0.14 -1.76
N HIS A 49 5.51 -0.19 -2.59
CA HIS A 49 6.46 0.91 -2.66
C HIS A 49 6.03 1.92 -3.71
N THR A 50 5.94 3.19 -3.32
CA THR A 50 5.61 4.27 -4.25
C THR A 50 6.26 5.58 -3.83
N ASN A 51 6.29 6.56 -4.73
CA ASN A 51 6.66 7.94 -4.41
C ASN A 51 5.45 8.78 -3.97
N LYS A 52 4.23 8.22 -4.04
CA LYS A 52 2.97 8.91 -3.77
C LYS A 52 2.05 8.11 -2.83
N PRO A 53 2.45 7.88 -1.57
CA PRO A 53 1.69 7.06 -0.62
C PRO A 53 0.25 7.57 -0.39
N TRP A 54 0.01 8.88 -0.52
CA TRP A 54 -1.32 9.46 -0.36
C TRP A 54 -2.34 8.98 -1.40
N GLU A 55 -1.92 8.68 -2.64
CA GLU A 55 -2.82 8.15 -3.68
C GLU A 55 -3.27 6.71 -3.34
N ILE A 56 -2.37 5.93 -2.70
CA ILE A 56 -2.68 4.57 -2.24
C ILE A 56 -3.67 4.61 -1.07
N VAL A 57 -3.44 5.48 -0.09
CA VAL A 57 -4.35 5.64 1.06
C VAL A 57 -5.72 6.12 0.59
N GLU A 58 -5.77 7.09 -0.34
CA GLU A 58 -7.02 7.57 -0.93
C GLU A 58 -7.79 6.46 -1.64
N TYR A 59 -7.12 5.67 -2.48
CA TYR A 59 -7.73 4.53 -3.15
C TYR A 59 -8.26 3.49 -2.16
N CYS A 60 -7.46 3.07 -1.18
CA CYS A 60 -7.86 2.07 -0.21
C CYS A 60 -9.05 2.54 0.65
N SER A 61 -9.10 3.85 0.97
CA SER A 61 -10.22 4.46 1.70
C SER A 61 -11.54 4.47 0.91
N SER A 62 -11.49 4.28 -0.41
CA SER A 62 -12.69 4.12 -1.24
C SER A 62 -13.26 2.70 -1.20
N LEU A 63 -12.50 1.72 -0.69
CA LEU A 63 -12.87 0.31 -0.64
C LEU A 63 -13.45 -0.11 0.72
N GLY A 64 -13.03 0.54 1.80
CA GLY A 64 -13.40 0.18 3.17
C GLY A 64 -12.75 1.09 4.21
N GLU A 65 -12.83 0.70 5.49
CA GLU A 65 -12.13 1.37 6.58
C GLU A 65 -10.63 1.06 6.53
N VAL A 66 -9.80 2.11 6.53
CA VAL A 66 -8.35 1.97 6.49
C VAL A 66 -7.76 2.26 7.86
N PHE A 67 -6.92 1.34 8.34
CA PHE A 67 -6.25 1.46 9.64
C PHE A 67 -4.87 0.80 9.62
N ASP A 68 -4.12 0.96 10.73
CA ASP A 68 -2.74 0.48 10.88
C ASP A 68 -1.82 0.92 9.72
N ILE A 69 -1.94 2.20 9.34
CA ILE A 69 -1.19 2.79 8.22
C ILE A 69 0.26 3.05 8.65
N VAL A 70 1.19 2.48 7.90
CA VAL A 70 2.62 2.71 8.01
C VAL A 70 3.14 3.26 6.68
N ILE A 71 3.79 4.42 6.73
CA ILE A 71 4.47 5.02 5.58
C ILE A 71 5.90 5.32 6.02
N GLU A 72 6.87 4.61 5.46
CA GLU A 72 8.28 4.72 5.86
C GLU A 72 9.19 5.12 4.69
N ASP A 73 10.08 6.09 4.93
CA ASP A 73 11.11 6.50 3.96
C ASP A 73 12.26 5.48 3.97
N MET A 74 12.24 4.54 3.03
CA MET A 74 13.26 3.50 2.90
C MET A 74 14.66 4.07 2.68
N SER A 75 14.78 5.24 2.03
CA SER A 75 16.08 5.91 1.84
C SER A 75 16.65 6.46 3.15
N ARG A 76 15.80 6.87 4.09
CA ARG A 76 16.22 7.23 5.46
C ARG A 76 16.63 6.00 6.24
N GLN A 77 15.85 4.92 6.16
CA GLN A 77 16.17 3.64 6.81
C GLN A 77 17.52 3.07 6.34
N GLU A 78 17.81 3.09 5.03
CA GLU A 78 19.11 2.68 4.47
C GLU A 78 20.29 3.47 5.07
N ARG A 79 20.05 4.72 5.50
CA ARG A 79 21.03 5.60 6.14
C ARG A 79 21.06 5.47 7.67
N GLY A 80 20.29 4.54 8.25
CA GLY A 80 20.15 4.36 9.70
C GLY A 80 19.40 5.49 10.39
N LEU A 81 18.62 6.28 9.65
CA LEU A 81 17.75 7.31 10.19
C LEU A 81 16.34 6.74 10.43
N GLN A 82 15.62 7.34 11.36
CA GLN A 82 14.18 7.07 11.49
C GLN A 82 13.48 7.38 10.16
N GLY A 83 12.82 6.35 9.62
CA GLY A 83 12.03 6.37 8.38
C GLY A 83 10.76 7.21 8.49
#